data_AF-A0AAV3PWZ1-F1
#
_entry.id   AF-A0AAV3PWZ1-F1
#
_cell.length_a   1.000
_cell.length_b   1.000
_cell.length_c   1.000
_cell.angle_alpha   90.00
_cell.angle_beta   90.00
_cell.angle_gamma   90.00
#
_symmetry.space_group_name_H-M   'P 1'
#
loop_
_entity.id
_entity.type
_entity.pdbx_description
1 polymer ?
#
loop_
_entity_poly.entity_id
_entity_poly.type
_entity_poly.pdbx_seq_one_letter_code
_entity_poly.pdbx_strand_id
1 'polypeptide(L)'
;MVVVEMAKVFPPLMGFLVFFCLFVVVMGREAAVENYSIKYKDPNQPLNVRVNDLLKRMSLEEKIGQMTQIERGDASKEIMHKYFIGSVYSEGGSVPGPQASAQAWINMVNEFQAGSVSTRLGIPMIYGIDAIHGHNTAFNSTVFPHNIGLGATRSALFTSYSSIAKFFCVLILTI
;
A
#
# COMPACT_ATOMS: atom_id res chain seq x y z
N MET A 1 -9.07 -73.68 46.00
CA MET A 1 -10.21 -73.52 45.08
C MET A 1 -11.17 -72.59 45.79
N VAL A 2 -11.06 -71.26 45.71
CA VAL A 2 -11.41 -70.41 44.58
C VAL A 2 -10.64 -69.09 44.72
N VAL A 3 -9.56 -68.96 43.95
CA VAL A 3 -8.95 -67.68 43.59
C VAL A 3 -8.77 -67.79 42.08
N VAL A 4 -9.00 -66.71 41.34
CA VAL A 4 -9.03 -66.61 39.86
C VAL A 4 -10.44 -66.74 39.27
N GLU A 5 -11.19 -65.62 39.24
CA GLU A 5 -12.05 -65.22 38.11
C GLU A 5 -12.76 -63.88 38.40
N MET A 6 -12.04 -62.76 38.42
CA MET A 6 -12.66 -61.42 38.29
C MET A 6 -11.73 -60.42 37.60
N ALA A 7 -11.19 -60.79 36.44
CA ALA A 7 -10.41 -59.89 35.61
C ALA A 7 -10.75 -60.12 34.14
N LYS A 8 -11.89 -59.61 33.65
CA LYS A 8 -12.24 -59.73 32.22
C LYS A 8 -13.39 -58.85 31.70
N VAL A 9 -13.65 -57.65 32.23
CA VAL A 9 -14.60 -56.72 31.56
C VAL A 9 -14.19 -55.26 31.77
N PHE A 10 -13.11 -54.77 31.17
CA PHE A 10 -12.90 -53.32 30.99
C PHE A 10 -11.93 -52.84 29.85
N PRO A 11 -11.78 -53.48 28.66
CA PRO A 11 -11.01 -52.85 27.57
C PRO A 11 -11.72 -51.92 26.57
N PRO A 12 -13.05 -51.96 26.29
CA PRO A 12 -13.57 -51.27 25.10
C PRO A 12 -13.85 -49.78 25.29
N LEU A 13 -14.13 -49.33 26.53
CA LEU A 13 -14.56 -47.96 26.80
C LEU A 13 -13.41 -46.94 26.73
N MET A 14 -12.22 -47.34 27.22
CA MET A 14 -11.02 -46.49 27.17
C MET A 14 -10.52 -46.34 25.73
N GLY A 15 -10.58 -47.42 24.94
CA GLY A 15 -10.25 -47.38 23.51
C GLY A 15 -11.20 -46.46 22.73
N PHE A 16 -12.50 -46.51 23.02
CA PHE A 16 -13.50 -45.62 22.41
C PHE A 16 -13.28 -44.14 22.79
N LEU A 17 -12.95 -43.85 24.05
CA LEU A 17 -12.66 -42.48 24.50
C LEU A 17 -11.41 -41.90 23.85
N VAL A 18 -10.33 -42.69 23.75
CA VAL A 18 -9.09 -42.25 23.08
C VAL A 18 -9.33 -42.05 21.58
N PHE A 19 -10.08 -42.95 20.94
CA PHE A 19 -10.41 -42.83 19.52
C PHE A 19 -11.33 -41.63 19.25
N PHE A 20 -12.33 -41.39 20.10
CA PHE A 20 -13.21 -40.22 20.02
C PHE A 20 -12.45 -38.91 20.24
N CYS A 21 -11.53 -38.86 21.22
CA CYS A 21 -10.64 -37.71 21.41
C CYS A 21 -9.73 -37.47 20.19
N LEU A 22 -9.14 -38.53 19.61
CA LEU A 22 -8.36 -38.39 18.38
C LEU A 22 -9.22 -37.90 17.21
N PHE A 23 -10.45 -38.40 17.09
CA PHE A 23 -11.38 -38.02 16.04
C PHE A 23 -11.83 -36.56 16.18
N VAL A 24 -12.06 -36.08 17.40
CA VAL A 24 -12.37 -34.67 17.70
C VAL A 24 -11.16 -33.77 17.42
N VAL A 25 -9.94 -34.19 17.74
CA VAL A 25 -8.71 -33.44 17.41
C VAL A 25 -8.46 -33.38 15.90
N VAL A 26 -8.76 -34.46 15.18
CA VAL A 26 -8.63 -34.53 13.71
C VAL A 26 -9.72 -33.71 13.02
N MET A 27 -10.97 -33.78 13.47
CA MET A 27 -12.09 -32.99 12.93
C MET A 27 -12.01 -31.50 13.30
N GLY A 28 -11.47 -31.16 14.47
CA GLY A 28 -11.25 -29.78 14.91
C GLY A 28 -10.16 -29.04 14.13
N ARG A 29 -9.26 -29.78 13.45
CA ARG A 29 -8.22 -29.18 12.59
C ARG A 29 -8.77 -28.67 11.26
N GLU A 30 -9.84 -29.25 10.74
CA GLU A 30 -10.46 -28.84 9.46
C GLU A 30 -11.29 -27.55 9.60
N ALA A 31 -11.78 -27.24 10.80
CA ALA A 31 -12.63 -26.07 11.05
C ALA A 31 -11.85 -24.76 11.30
N ALA A 32 -10.54 -24.81 11.49
CA ALA A 32 -9.73 -23.68 11.95
C ALA A 32 -8.72 -23.15 10.91
N VAL A 33 -8.89 -23.49 9.63
CA VAL A 33 -8.20 -22.78 8.54
C VAL A 33 -9.16 -21.76 7.95
N GLU A 34 -9.50 -20.73 8.74
CA GLU A 34 -9.84 -19.45 8.13
C GLU A 34 -8.62 -19.09 7.29
N ASN A 35 -8.76 -19.10 5.96
CA ASN A 35 -7.77 -18.52 5.08
C ASN A 35 -7.46 -17.12 5.62
N TYR A 36 -6.29 -16.95 6.22
CA TYR A 36 -5.81 -15.65 6.71
C TYR A 36 -5.44 -14.82 5.48
N SER A 37 -6.42 -14.53 4.63
CA SER A 37 -6.24 -13.78 3.41
C SER A 37 -5.89 -12.34 3.80
N ILE A 38 -4.86 -11.81 3.15
CA ILE A 38 -4.41 -10.44 3.37
C ILE A 38 -5.39 -9.52 2.63
N LYS A 39 -6.46 -9.11 3.32
CA LYS A 39 -7.57 -8.37 2.72
C LYS A 39 -7.13 -7.05 2.08
N TYR A 40 -6.15 -6.35 2.66
CA TYR A 40 -5.68 -5.07 2.09
C TYR A 40 -5.07 -5.19 0.68
N LYS A 41 -4.57 -6.38 0.31
CA LYS A 41 -4.00 -6.65 -1.02
C LYS A 41 -5.04 -7.09 -2.05
N ASP A 42 -6.24 -7.48 -1.64
CA ASP A 42 -7.30 -7.90 -2.55
C ASP A 42 -8.03 -6.66 -3.11
N PRO A 43 -7.90 -6.37 -4.43
CA PRO A 43 -8.54 -5.19 -5.04
C PRO A 43 -10.07 -5.29 -5.07
N ASN A 44 -10.65 -6.48 -4.87
CA ASN A 44 -12.11 -6.68 -4.87
C ASN A 44 -12.74 -6.38 -3.49
N GLN A 45 -11.93 -6.19 -2.44
CA GLN A 45 -12.45 -5.81 -1.12
C GLN A 45 -12.86 -4.33 -1.11
N PRO A 46 -13.94 -3.96 -0.39
CA PRO A 46 -14.31 -2.57 -0.19
C PRO A 46 -13.15 -1.76 0.40
N LEU A 47 -13.00 -0.49 -0.02
CA LEU A 47 -11.91 0.38 0.41
C LEU A 47 -11.72 0.38 1.94
N ASN A 48 -12.80 0.59 2.69
CA ASN A 48 -12.75 0.64 4.15
C ASN A 48 -12.31 -0.69 4.78
N VAL A 49 -12.61 -1.83 4.14
CA VAL A 49 -12.12 -3.15 4.60
C VAL A 49 -10.61 -3.24 4.41
N ARG A 50 -10.09 -2.78 3.26
CA ARG A 50 -8.65 -2.77 2.96
C ARG A 50 -7.90 -1.84 3.91
N VAL A 51 -8.41 -0.63 4.13
CA VAL A 51 -7.82 0.36 5.05
C VAL A 51 -7.79 -0.19 6.48
N ASN A 52 -8.91 -0.73 6.98
CA ASN A 52 -8.98 -1.26 8.34
C ASN A 52 -8.08 -2.50 8.54
N ASP A 53 -7.97 -3.39 7.54
CA ASP A 53 -7.06 -4.53 7.60
C ASP A 53 -5.59 -4.07 7.60
N LEU A 54 -5.24 -3.08 6.78
CA LEU A 54 -3.88 -2.53 6.74
C LEU A 54 -3.49 -1.83 8.05
N LEU A 55 -4.33 -0.93 8.56
CA LEU A 55 -4.06 -0.17 9.78
C LEU A 55 -3.85 -1.05 11.02
N LYS A 56 -4.53 -2.20 11.09
CA LYS A 56 -4.36 -3.21 12.16
C LYS A 56 -3.01 -3.92 12.08
N ARG A 57 -2.40 -3.99 10.89
CA ARG A 57 -1.11 -4.66 10.65
C ARG A 57 0.09 -3.73 10.79
N MET A 58 -0.16 -2.41 10.83
CA MET A 58 0.90 -1.40 10.91
C MET A 58 1.44 -1.24 12.34
N SER A 59 2.77 -1.17 12.46
CA SER A 59 3.45 -0.69 13.65
C SER A 59 3.24 0.81 13.84
N LEU A 60 3.70 1.35 14.97
CA LEU A 60 3.66 2.80 15.20
C LEU A 60 4.59 3.54 14.22
N GLU A 61 5.77 2.99 13.97
CA GLU A 61 6.77 3.54 13.04
C GLU A 61 6.23 3.59 11.61
N GLU A 62 5.54 2.55 11.16
CA GLU A 62 4.90 2.53 9.84
C GLU A 62 3.79 3.59 9.73
N LYS A 63 3.02 3.83 10.81
CA LYS A 63 1.99 4.89 10.83
C LYS A 63 2.60 6.28 10.77
N ILE A 64 3.67 6.51 11.53
CA ILE A 64 4.43 7.77 11.50
C ILE A 64 5.04 7.99 10.11
N GLY A 65 5.63 6.95 9.52
CA GLY A 65 6.17 6.99 8.17
C GLY A 65 5.12 7.40 7.14
N GLN A 66 3.91 6.85 7.21
CA GLN A 66 2.80 7.23 6.32
C GLN A 66 2.34 8.70 6.47
N MET A 67 2.51 9.29 7.66
CA MET A 67 2.21 10.71 7.91
C MET A 67 3.38 11.64 7.55
N THR A 68 4.50 11.10 7.08
CA THR A 68 5.71 11.86 6.75
C THR A 68 5.81 12.07 5.24
N GLN A 69 5.94 13.34 4.85
CA GLN A 69 6.28 13.76 3.49
C GLN A 69 7.69 14.37 3.49
N ILE A 70 8.55 13.92 2.59
CA ILE A 70 9.93 14.42 2.43
C ILE A 70 10.16 15.02 1.04
N GLU A 71 11.13 15.93 0.93
CA GLU A 71 11.56 16.50 -0.34
C GLU A 71 12.41 15.46 -1.10
N ARG A 72 12.35 15.46 -2.45
CA ARG A 72 13.02 14.45 -3.30
C ARG A 72 14.54 14.41 -3.15
N GLY A 73 15.17 15.50 -2.74
CA GLY A 73 16.61 15.63 -2.47
C GLY A 73 17.04 14.80 -1.26
N ASP A 74 16.14 14.58 -0.30
CA ASP A 74 16.35 13.73 0.87
C ASP A 74 15.88 12.28 0.65
N ALA A 75 15.21 12.01 -0.47
CA ALA A 75 14.69 10.70 -0.81
C ALA A 75 15.75 9.81 -1.48
N SER A 76 15.83 8.56 -1.04
CA SER A 76 16.55 7.48 -1.70
C SER A 76 15.81 6.17 -1.48
N LYS A 77 16.08 5.14 -2.28
CA LYS A 77 15.50 3.81 -2.07
C LYS A 77 15.65 3.32 -0.63
N GLU A 78 16.83 3.53 -0.03
CA GLU A 78 17.16 3.13 1.33
C GLU A 78 16.36 3.90 2.37
N ILE A 79 16.21 5.23 2.20
CA ILE A 79 15.43 6.08 3.09
C ILE A 79 13.95 5.68 3.05
N MET A 80 13.40 5.48 1.86
CA MET A 80 12.02 5.05 1.67
C MET A 80 11.74 3.71 2.36
N HIS A 81 12.65 2.73 2.22
CA HIS A 81 12.53 1.43 2.86
C HIS A 81 12.69 1.51 4.38
N LYS A 82 13.70 2.24 4.87
CA LYS A 82 14.06 2.27 6.30
C LYS A 82 13.02 2.99 7.15
N TYR A 83 12.43 4.07 6.65
CA TYR A 83 11.56 4.95 7.43
C TYR A 83 10.08 4.88 7.02
N PHE A 84 9.70 3.95 6.14
CA PHE A 84 8.30 3.70 5.73
C PHE A 84 7.59 4.96 5.20
N ILE A 85 8.34 5.83 4.52
CA ILE A 85 7.89 7.15 4.08
C ILE A 85 6.63 7.03 3.21
N GLY A 86 5.59 7.77 3.57
CA GLY A 86 4.30 7.78 2.91
C GLY A 86 4.24 8.67 1.68
N SER A 87 5.02 9.75 1.65
CA SER A 87 5.01 10.68 0.52
C SER A 87 6.37 11.31 0.25
N VAL A 88 6.64 11.57 -1.03
CA VAL A 88 7.75 12.41 -1.51
C VAL A 88 7.16 13.54 -2.33
N TYR A 89 7.79 14.71 -2.36
CA TYR A 89 7.40 15.78 -3.28
C TYR A 89 8.60 16.47 -3.91
N SER A 90 8.37 17.11 -5.07
CA SER A 90 9.27 18.08 -5.67
C SER A 90 8.76 19.49 -5.40
N GLU A 91 9.56 20.30 -4.70
CA GLU A 91 9.32 21.74 -4.62
C GLU A 91 9.58 22.45 -5.96
N GLY A 92 9.20 23.73 -6.06
CA GLY A 92 9.39 24.54 -7.25
C GLY A 92 10.87 24.61 -7.69
N GLY A 93 11.19 23.97 -8.81
CA GLY A 93 12.54 23.93 -9.37
C GLY A 93 13.38 22.72 -8.92
N SER A 94 12.86 21.90 -8.00
CA SER A 94 13.49 20.62 -7.62
C SER A 94 13.21 19.56 -8.68
N VAL A 95 14.22 19.31 -9.51
CA VAL A 95 14.14 18.46 -10.70
C VAL A 95 15.18 17.34 -10.68
N PRO A 96 14.97 16.22 -11.41
CA PRO A 96 15.96 15.15 -11.53
C PRO A 96 17.32 15.59 -12.09
N GLY A 97 17.33 16.69 -12.86
CA GLY A 97 18.53 17.28 -13.44
C GLY A 97 18.19 18.38 -14.45
N PRO A 98 19.20 19.09 -14.99
CA PRO A 98 19.01 20.12 -16.01
C PRO A 98 18.27 19.55 -17.23
N GLN A 99 17.21 20.23 -17.66
CA GLN A 99 16.40 19.83 -18.83
C GLN A 99 15.93 18.35 -18.76
N ALA A 100 15.65 17.83 -17.56
CA ALA A 100 15.26 16.45 -17.35
C ALA A 100 14.08 16.04 -18.25
N SER A 101 14.26 14.93 -18.98
CA SER A 101 13.22 14.33 -19.80
C SER A 101 12.11 13.71 -18.93
N ALA A 102 10.95 13.45 -19.53
CA ALA A 102 9.88 12.70 -18.85
C ALA A 102 10.37 11.34 -18.31
N GLN A 103 11.27 10.68 -19.05
CA GLN A 103 11.85 9.41 -18.61
C GLN A 103 12.73 9.57 -17.36
N ALA A 104 13.46 10.68 -17.22
CA ALA A 104 14.26 10.94 -16.02
C ALA A 104 13.37 11.11 -14.78
N TRP A 105 12.21 11.77 -14.92
CA TRP A 105 11.20 11.85 -13.86
C TRP A 105 10.66 10.48 -13.49
N ILE A 106 10.24 9.68 -14.48
CA ILE A 106 9.73 8.31 -14.26
C ILE A 106 10.77 7.45 -13.54
N ASN A 107 12.03 7.48 -13.98
CA ASN A 107 13.09 6.68 -13.38
C ASN A 107 13.34 7.05 -11.91
N MET A 108 13.38 8.36 -11.61
CA MET A 108 13.53 8.86 -10.24
C MET A 108 12.37 8.42 -9.34
N VAL A 109 11.13 8.60 -9.78
CA VAL A 109 9.96 8.22 -8.97
C VAL A 109 9.90 6.70 -8.77
N ASN A 110 10.21 5.92 -9.82
CA ASN A 110 10.28 4.46 -9.73
C ASN A 110 11.35 3.96 -8.74
N GLU A 111 12.48 4.67 -8.62
CA GLU A 111 13.50 4.34 -7.62
C GLU A 111 12.97 4.48 -6.19
N PHE A 112 12.30 5.60 -5.89
CA PHE A 112 11.68 5.84 -4.59
C PHE A 112 10.54 4.86 -4.32
N GLN A 113 9.70 4.61 -5.33
CA GLN A 113 8.61 3.65 -5.28
C GLN A 113 9.13 2.24 -4.95
N ALA A 114 10.22 1.82 -5.59
CA ALA A 114 10.86 0.53 -5.34
C ALA A 114 11.31 0.37 -3.88
N GLY A 115 11.79 1.44 -3.24
CA GLY A 115 12.11 1.44 -1.82
C GLY A 115 10.86 1.24 -0.95
N SER A 116 9.81 2.01 -1.22
CA SER A 116 8.53 1.97 -0.50
C SER A 116 7.84 0.60 -0.59
N VAL A 117 7.74 0.00 -1.78
CA VAL A 117 7.08 -1.31 -1.97
C VAL A 117 7.93 -2.50 -1.50
N SER A 118 9.23 -2.31 -1.27
CA SER A 118 10.11 -3.36 -0.72
C SER A 118 9.97 -3.55 0.80
N THR A 119 9.24 -2.67 1.48
CA THR A 119 8.96 -2.78 2.93
C THR A 119 8.07 -3.98 3.25
N ARG A 120 8.02 -4.37 4.53
CA ARG A 120 7.24 -5.51 5.04
C ARG A 120 5.77 -5.52 4.58
N LEU A 121 5.10 -4.36 4.57
CA LEU A 121 3.71 -4.24 4.15
C LEU A 121 3.57 -3.84 2.66
N GLY A 122 4.63 -3.36 2.03
CA GLY A 122 4.65 -2.94 0.63
C GLY A 122 3.66 -1.83 0.32
N ILE A 123 3.50 -0.86 1.23
CA ILE A 123 2.58 0.27 1.04
C ILE A 123 3.23 1.24 0.05
N PRO A 124 2.61 1.53 -1.11
CA PRO A 124 3.15 2.46 -2.09
C PRO A 124 3.15 3.89 -1.54
N MET A 125 4.18 4.67 -1.86
CA MET A 125 4.22 6.10 -1.57
C MET A 125 3.42 6.91 -2.60
N ILE A 126 3.01 8.11 -2.22
CA ILE A 126 2.41 9.08 -3.13
C ILE A 126 3.40 10.22 -3.43
N TYR A 127 3.54 10.55 -4.72
CA TYR A 127 4.44 11.62 -5.16
C TYR A 127 3.68 12.92 -5.42
N GLY A 128 4.10 14.02 -4.78
CA GLY A 128 3.51 15.35 -4.91
C GLY A 128 4.32 16.28 -5.82
N ILE A 129 3.63 17.16 -6.54
CA ILE A 129 4.27 18.22 -7.32
C ILE A 129 3.31 19.39 -7.56
N ASP A 130 3.86 20.60 -7.64
CA ASP A 130 3.10 21.83 -7.91
C ASP A 130 2.76 22.01 -9.41
N ALA A 131 1.97 21.11 -9.96
CA ALA A 131 1.46 21.21 -11.33
C ALA A 131 0.31 22.25 -11.43
N ILE A 132 0.56 23.51 -11.11
CA ILE A 132 -0.50 24.53 -10.92
C ILE A 132 -1.01 25.17 -12.22
N HIS A 133 -0.30 24.98 -13.34
CA HIS A 133 -0.63 25.52 -14.66
C HIS A 133 -0.06 24.62 -15.78
N GLY A 134 -0.28 23.32 -15.63
CA GLY A 134 0.45 22.26 -16.35
C GLY A 134 1.57 21.71 -15.49
N HIS A 135 2.33 20.74 -16.00
CA HIS A 135 3.54 20.22 -15.35
C HIS A 135 4.71 21.21 -15.54
N ASN A 136 4.51 22.44 -15.08
CA ASN A 136 5.38 23.61 -15.22
C ASN A 136 6.87 23.37 -14.90
N THR A 137 7.18 22.45 -13.98
CA THR A 137 8.55 22.11 -13.59
C THR A 137 9.25 21.17 -14.57
N ALA A 138 8.51 20.35 -15.34
CA ALA A 138 9.12 19.49 -16.34
C ALA A 138 9.56 20.27 -17.58
N PHE A 139 10.74 19.91 -18.08
CA PHE A 139 11.28 20.52 -19.29
C PHE A 139 10.37 20.22 -20.49
N ASN A 140 10.12 21.26 -21.31
CA ASN A 140 9.31 21.18 -22.53
C ASN A 140 7.84 20.74 -22.30
N SER A 141 7.32 20.88 -21.08
CA SER A 141 5.92 20.64 -20.81
C SER A 141 5.02 21.77 -21.32
N THR A 142 3.75 21.47 -21.56
CA THR A 142 2.76 22.51 -21.88
C THR A 142 2.48 23.36 -20.66
N VAL A 143 2.67 24.68 -20.79
CA VAL A 143 2.35 25.67 -19.74
C VAL A 143 1.07 26.41 -20.11
N PHE A 144 0.06 26.29 -19.25
CA PHE A 144 -1.23 26.96 -19.41
C PHE A 144 -1.21 28.38 -18.77
N PRO A 145 -2.17 29.25 -19.14
CA PRO A 145 -2.39 30.50 -18.41
C PRO A 145 -2.62 30.23 -16.91
N HIS A 146 -2.10 31.10 -16.04
CA HIS A 146 -2.40 31.03 -14.61
C HIS A 146 -3.91 31.20 -14.33
N ASN A 147 -4.33 30.78 -13.14
CA ASN A 147 -5.74 30.72 -12.74
C ASN A 147 -6.51 32.03 -12.94
N ILE A 148 -5.88 33.19 -12.76
CA ILE A 148 -6.52 34.49 -13.04
C ILE A 148 -6.89 34.66 -14.53
N GLY A 149 -6.01 34.25 -15.44
CA GLY A 149 -6.26 34.25 -16.88
C GLY A 149 -7.33 33.24 -17.27
N LEU A 150 -7.33 32.05 -16.66
CA LEU A 150 -8.40 31.06 -16.84
C LEU A 150 -9.75 31.62 -16.37
N GLY A 151 -9.79 32.30 -15.23
CA GLY A 151 -11.00 32.97 -14.73
C GLY A 151 -11.50 34.08 -15.66
N ALA A 152 -10.59 34.82 -16.29
CA ALA A 152 -10.93 35.86 -17.28
C ALA A 152 -11.67 35.32 -18.50
N THR A 153 -11.47 34.04 -18.86
CA THR A 153 -12.17 33.41 -20.00
C THR A 153 -13.68 33.21 -19.76
N ARG A 154 -14.14 33.26 -18.50
CA ARG A 154 -15.53 32.93 -18.10
C ARG A 154 -16.01 31.56 -18.59
N SER A 155 -15.08 30.63 -18.87
CA SER A 155 -15.37 29.31 -19.41
C SER A 155 -14.93 28.21 -18.43
N ALA A 156 -15.90 27.60 -17.76
CA ALA A 156 -15.66 26.46 -16.88
C ALA A 156 -15.07 25.25 -17.62
N LEU A 157 -15.40 25.09 -18.91
CA LEU A 157 -14.86 24.05 -19.77
C LEU A 157 -13.34 24.20 -19.92
N PHE A 158 -12.87 25.44 -20.15
CA PHE A 158 -11.44 25.71 -20.32
C PHE A 158 -10.67 25.53 -19.00
N THR A 159 -11.28 25.89 -17.86
CA THR A 159 -10.74 25.57 -16.54
C THR A 159 -10.65 24.06 -16.30
N SER A 160 -11.67 23.30 -16.70
CA SER A 160 -11.71 21.84 -16.55
C SER A 160 -10.61 21.15 -17.37
N TYR A 161 -10.40 21.54 -18.63
CA TYR A 161 -9.32 21.00 -19.46
C TYR A 161 -7.94 21.27 -18.87
N SER A 162 -7.70 22.51 -18.39
CA SER A 162 -6.44 22.83 -17.72
C SER A 162 -6.25 21.98 -16.46
N SER A 163 -7.29 21.75 -15.66
CA SER A 163 -7.21 20.90 -14.46
C SER A 163 -6.97 19.42 -14.76
N ILE A 164 -7.58 18.88 -15.82
CA ILE A 164 -7.36 17.49 -16.25
C ILE A 164 -5.89 17.28 -16.64
N ALA A 165 -5.30 18.22 -17.38
CA ALA A 165 -3.89 18.16 -17.75
C ALA A 165 -2.95 18.17 -16.52
N LYS A 166 -3.37 18.78 -15.41
CA LYS A 166 -2.63 18.76 -14.13
C LYS A 166 -2.75 17.41 -13.42
N PHE A 167 -3.93 16.80 -13.44
CA PHE A 167 -4.21 15.53 -12.76
C PHE A 167 -3.50 14.33 -13.40
N PHE A 168 -3.42 14.31 -14.75
CA PHE A 168 -2.66 13.26 -15.46
C PHE A 168 -1.18 13.25 -15.11
N CYS A 169 -0.60 14.40 -14.75
CA CYS A 169 0.79 14.49 -14.35
C CYS A 169 1.11 13.72 -13.05
N VAL A 170 0.18 13.72 -12.10
CA VAL A 170 0.33 13.01 -10.81
C VAL A 170 0.13 11.50 -11.02
N LEU A 171 -0.83 11.11 -11.86
CA LEU A 171 -1.16 9.71 -12.10
C LEU A 171 -0.08 8.96 -12.92
N ILE A 172 0.57 9.62 -13.89
CA ILE A 172 1.59 8.99 -14.75
C ILE A 172 2.86 8.61 -13.97
N LEU A 173 3.12 9.26 -12.84
CA LEU A 173 4.30 8.97 -12.02
C LEU A 173 4.09 7.82 -11.03
N THR A 174 2.87 7.27 -10.91
CA THR A 174 2.53 6.23 -9.91
C THR A 174 2.14 4.86 -10.49
N ILE A 175 2.20 4.68 -11.82
CA ILE A 175 1.91 3.40 -12.52
C ILE A 175 3.18 2.92 -13.22
#